data_AF-A0AB37GV29-F1
#
_entry.id   AF-A0AB37GV29-F1
#
_cell.length_a   1.000
_cell.length_b   1.000
_cell.length_c   1.000
_cell.angle_alpha   90.00
_cell.angle_beta   90.00
_cell.angle_gamma   90.00
#
_symmetry.space_group_name_H-M   'P 1'
#
loop_
_entity.id
_entity.type
_entity.pdbx_description
1 polymer ?
#
loop_
_entity_poly.entity_id
_entity_poly.type
_entity_poly.pdbx_seq_one_letter_code
_entity_poly.pdbx_strand_id
1 'polypeptide(L)'
;MVNLTPIMIEDQPFTAVTVKLPKTNFMAVTNDHGYIMCGALDVALLNDKLKERKIVAARAVGVRTIDHLLEAPLESVTDAAGELGIHPGMSGKEALLKMVK
;
A
#
# COMPACT_ATOMS: atom_id res chain seq x y z
N MET A 1 9.48 11.77 -13.73
CA MET A 1 8.98 10.63 -14.53
C MET A 1 7.98 9.87 -13.68
N VAL A 2 6.82 9.54 -14.24
CA VAL A 2 5.74 8.79 -13.59
C VAL A 2 5.53 7.52 -14.41
N ASN A 3 5.50 6.36 -13.75
CA ASN A 3 5.20 5.07 -14.36
C ASN A 3 3.95 4.48 -13.71
N LEU A 4 3.02 4.01 -14.54
CA LEU A 4 1.87 3.23 -14.13
C LEU A 4 1.96 1.88 -14.86
N THR A 5 2.04 0.80 -14.08
CA THR A 5 2.22 -0.54 -14.62
C THR A 5 1.10 -1.44 -14.07
N PRO A 6 0.29 -2.06 -14.93
CA PRO A 6 -0.60 -3.13 -14.51
C PRO A 6 0.22 -4.30 -13.99
N ILE A 7 -0.15 -4.84 -12.83
CA ILE A 7 0.46 -6.04 -12.27
C ILE A 7 -0.62 -7.03 -11.85
N MET A 8 -0.28 -8.32 -11.92
CA MET A 8 -1.14 -9.41 -11.49
C MET A 8 -0.56 -10.03 -10.23
N ILE A 9 -1.37 -10.18 -9.20
CA ILE A 9 -1.02 -10.88 -7.97
C ILE A 9 -2.08 -11.97 -7.78
N GLU A 10 -1.68 -13.24 -7.93
CA GLU A 10 -2.61 -14.39 -7.83
C GLU A 10 -3.89 -14.21 -8.67
N ASP A 11 -3.68 -13.87 -9.95
CA ASP A 11 -4.74 -13.60 -10.94
C ASP A 11 -5.66 -12.40 -10.62
N GLN A 12 -5.32 -11.60 -9.60
CA GLN A 12 -6.01 -10.37 -9.27
C GLN A 12 -5.28 -9.15 -9.83
N PRO A 13 -5.98 -8.20 -10.50
CA PRO A 13 -5.36 -7.04 -11.11
C PRO A 13 -5.10 -5.93 -10.09
N PHE A 14 -3.92 -5.33 -10.18
CA PHE A 14 -3.53 -4.12 -9.44
C PHE A 14 -2.80 -3.14 -10.35
N THR A 15 -2.70 -1.89 -9.91
CA THR A 15 -1.87 -0.86 -10.56
C THR A 15 -0.70 -0.51 -9.66
N ALA A 16 0.52 -0.72 -10.17
CA ALA A 16 1.74 -0.22 -9.56
C ALA A 16 2.03 1.20 -10.06
N VAL A 17 2.18 2.14 -9.13
CA VAL A 17 2.52 3.54 -9.40
C VAL A 17 3.91 3.82 -8.87
N THR A 18 4.79 4.35 -9.72
CA THR A 18 6.12 4.83 -9.29
C THR A 18 6.35 6.25 -9.80
N VAL A 19 6.75 7.15 -8.90
CA VAL A 19 7.18 8.51 -9.26
C VAL A 19 8.63 8.70 -8.85
N LYS A 20 9.47 9.05 -9.84
CA LYS A 20 10.85 9.46 -9.62
C LYS A 20 10.86 10.89 -9.08
N LEU A 21 11.26 11.05 -7.82
CA LEU A 21 11.38 12.33 -7.14
C LEU A 21 12.87 12.66 -6.91
N PRO A 22 13.22 13.93 -6.65
CA PRO A 22 14.58 14.27 -6.27
C PRO A 22 15.02 13.46 -5.05
N LYS A 23 16.09 12.68 -5.21
CA LYS A 23 16.72 11.86 -4.16
C LYS A 23 15.86 10.72 -3.58
N THR A 24 14.68 10.42 -4.15
CA THR A 24 13.81 9.34 -3.66
C THR A 24 12.82 8.82 -4.73
N ASN A 25 12.15 7.71 -4.42
CA ASN A 25 11.03 7.20 -5.22
C ASN A 25 9.76 7.19 -4.36
N PHE A 26 8.67 7.70 -4.90
CA PHE A 26 7.33 7.41 -4.40
C PHE A 26 6.83 6.14 -5.08
N MET A 27 6.25 5.22 -4.32
CA MET A 27 5.74 3.95 -4.83
C MET A 27 4.44 3.58 -4.11
N ALA A 28 3.45 3.14 -4.88
CA ALA A 28 2.21 2.58 -4.37
C ALA A 28 1.75 1.42 -5.25
N VAL A 29 1.00 0.49 -4.67
CA VAL A 29 0.24 -0.53 -5.40
C VAL A 29 -1.20 -0.44 -4.93
N THR A 30 -2.14 -0.36 -5.86
CA THR A 30 -3.56 -0.07 -5.57
C THR A 30 -4.50 -0.94 -6.40
N ASN A 31 -5.68 -1.20 -5.85
CA ASN A 31 -6.87 -1.60 -6.59
C ASN A 31 -8.02 -0.61 -6.27
N ASP A 32 -9.26 -0.98 -6.57
CA ASP A 32 -10.45 -0.16 -6.33
C ASP A 32 -10.86 -0.03 -4.85
N HIS A 33 -10.29 -0.86 -3.97
CA HIS A 33 -10.66 -0.93 -2.56
C HIS A 33 -9.62 -0.35 -1.62
N GLY A 34 -8.34 -0.46 -1.96
CA GLY A 34 -7.27 0.00 -1.09
C GLY A 34 -5.91 0.03 -1.77
N TYR A 35 -4.91 0.39 -1.00
CA TYR A 35 -3.54 0.51 -1.49
C TYR A 35 -2.50 0.24 -0.41
N ILE A 36 -1.33 -0.22 -0.85
CA ILE A 36 -0.11 -0.17 -0.05
C ILE A 36 0.83 0.88 -0.63
N MET A 37 1.60 1.53 0.22
CA MET A 37 2.48 2.62 -0.18
C MET A 37 3.79 2.60 0.60
N CYS A 38 4.85 3.16 0.01
CA CYS A 38 6.11 3.36 0.69
C CYS A 38 5.99 4.32 1.88
N GLY A 39 7.09 4.52 2.60
CA GLY A 39 7.14 5.26 3.86
C GLY A 39 6.64 6.71 3.85
N ALA A 40 6.26 7.27 2.70
CA ALA A 40 5.62 8.57 2.59
C ALA A 40 4.12 8.56 2.96
N LEU A 41 3.50 7.39 3.17
CA LEU A 41 2.13 7.30 3.66
C LEU A 41 2.07 7.69 5.13
N ASP A 42 1.17 8.60 5.49
CA ASP A 42 0.91 8.99 6.88
C ASP A 42 -0.36 8.30 7.39
N VAL A 43 -0.21 7.13 7.98
CA VAL A 43 -1.32 6.31 8.50
C VAL A 43 -2.03 7.01 9.67
N ALA A 44 -1.29 7.71 10.53
CA ALA A 44 -1.87 8.42 11.66
C ALA A 44 -2.81 9.53 11.18
N LEU A 45 -2.40 10.32 10.18
CA LEU A 45 -3.27 11.32 9.56
C LEU A 45 -4.56 10.69 9.01
N LEU A 46 -4.47 9.54 8.34
CA LEU A 46 -5.65 8.86 7.78
C LEU A 46 -6.62 8.43 8.89
N ASN A 47 -6.10 7.87 9.99
CA ASN A 47 -6.91 7.41 11.11
C ASN A 47 -7.47 8.55 11.96
N ASP A 48 -6.72 9.65 12.14
CA ASP A 48 -7.10 10.73 13.04
C ASP A 48 -7.97 11.79 12.36
N LYS A 49 -7.58 12.22 11.15
CA LYS A 49 -8.21 13.36 10.46
C LYS A 49 -9.21 12.92 9.40
N LEU A 50 -9.04 11.72 8.84
CA LEU A 50 -9.85 11.21 7.73
C LEU A 50 -10.62 9.93 8.09
N LYS A 51 -10.82 9.67 9.38
CA LYS A 51 -11.44 8.43 9.91
C LYS A 51 -12.74 8.04 9.21
N GLU A 52 -13.62 9.02 8.99
CA GLU A 52 -14.94 8.81 8.38
C GLU A 52 -14.86 8.24 6.96
N ARG A 53 -13.74 8.45 6.26
CA ARG A 53 -13.52 7.93 4.90
C ARG A 53 -13.23 6.44 4.87
N LYS A 54 -12.87 5.83 6.01
CA LYS A 54 -12.51 4.40 6.13
C LYS A 54 -11.52 3.95 5.05
N ILE A 55 -10.46 4.73 4.86
CA ILE A 55 -9.44 4.44 3.83
C ILE A 55 -8.72 3.15 4.20
N VAL A 56 -8.76 2.16 3.30
CA VAL A 56 -8.03 0.90 3.44
C VAL A 56 -6.63 1.09 2.87
N ALA A 57 -5.67 1.31 3.76
CA ALA A 57 -4.28 1.48 3.36
C ALA A 57 -3.28 0.89 4.35
N ALA A 58 -2.09 0.57 3.84
CA ALA A 58 -0.95 0.12 4.64
C ALA A 58 0.39 0.68 4.14
N ARG A 59 1.35 0.81 5.05
CA ARG A 59 2.65 1.45 4.84
C ARG A 59 3.79 0.45 4.99
N ALA A 60 4.75 0.47 4.07
CA ALA A 60 6.03 -0.22 4.22
C ALA A 60 7.20 0.78 4.15
N VAL A 61 8.25 0.54 4.95
CA VAL A 61 9.45 1.39 5.02
C VAL A 61 10.68 0.66 4.51
N GLY A 62 11.73 1.40 4.13
CA GLY A 62 12.99 0.80 3.62
C GLY A 62 12.90 0.21 2.21
N VAL A 63 11.76 0.35 1.53
CA VAL A 63 11.53 -0.20 0.18
C VAL A 63 12.03 0.74 -0.92
N ARG A 64 12.51 0.17 -2.04
CA ARG A 64 13.11 0.93 -3.16
C ARG A 64 12.53 0.60 -4.54
N THR A 65 11.82 -0.52 -4.65
CA THR A 65 11.18 -1.05 -5.86
C THR A 65 9.77 -1.54 -5.52
N ILE A 66 8.96 -1.80 -6.55
CA ILE A 66 7.62 -2.41 -6.39
C ILE A 66 7.74 -3.79 -5.75
N ASP A 67 8.68 -4.63 -6.20
CA ASP A 67 8.89 -5.96 -5.61
C ASP A 67 9.24 -5.87 -4.13
N HIS A 68 10.09 -4.91 -3.72
CA HIS A 68 10.35 -4.68 -2.30
C HIS A 68 9.09 -4.27 -1.54
N LEU A 69 8.23 -3.43 -2.13
CA LEU A 69 6.97 -3.01 -1.50
C LEU A 69 5.99 -4.19 -1.35
N LEU A 70 5.97 -5.12 -2.29
CA LEU A 70 5.12 -6.33 -2.23
C LEU A 70 5.60 -7.31 -1.15
N GLU A 71 6.91 -7.51 -1.01
CA GLU A 71 7.48 -8.52 -0.10
C GLU A 71 7.78 -7.99 1.31
N ALA A 72 7.95 -6.67 1.48
CA ALA A 72 8.29 -6.10 2.77
C ALA A 72 7.16 -6.24 3.81
N PRO A 73 7.50 -6.45 5.09
CA PRO A 73 6.53 -6.40 6.17
C PRO A 73 5.97 -4.97 6.30
N LEU A 74 4.65 -4.87 6.46
CA LEU A 74 3.97 -3.62 6.74
C LEU A 74 4.42 -3.06 8.09
N GLU A 75 4.77 -1.78 8.12
CA GLU A 75 5.15 -1.04 9.33
C GLU A 75 3.91 -0.55 10.08
N SER A 76 2.92 -0.02 9.36
CA SER A 76 1.67 0.47 9.92
C SER A 76 0.50 0.26 8.96
N VAL A 77 -0.71 0.18 9.53
CA VAL A 77 -1.96 -0.06 8.79
C VAL A 77 -3.05 0.87 9.31
N THR A 78 -3.93 1.29 8.42
CA THR A 78 -5.14 2.04 8.79
C THR A 78 -6.12 1.17 9.60
N ASP A 79 -6.98 1.80 10.38
CA ASP A 79 -8.01 1.10 11.18
C ASP A 79 -8.93 0.25 10.28
N ALA A 80 -9.33 0.81 9.14
CA ALA A 80 -10.17 0.13 8.16
C ALA A 80 -9.47 -1.07 7.49
N ALA A 81 -8.16 -1.01 7.29
CA ALA A 81 -7.39 -2.18 6.86
C ALA A 81 -7.33 -3.26 7.95
N GLY A 82 -7.24 -2.85 9.22
CA GLY A 82 -7.34 -3.73 10.39
C GLY A 82 -8.65 -4.53 10.43
N GLU A 83 -9.78 -3.90 10.08
CA GLU A 83 -11.09 -4.56 9.98
C GLU A 83 -11.13 -5.69 8.92
N LEU A 84 -10.23 -5.65 7.92
CA LEU A 84 -10.05 -6.71 6.92
C LEU A 84 -9.04 -7.79 7.35
N GLY A 85 -8.53 -7.69 8.58
CA GLY A 85 -7.50 -8.57 9.12
C GLY A 85 -6.10 -8.30 8.57
N ILE A 86 -5.83 -7.09 8.07
CA ILE A 86 -4.49 -6.64 7.69
C ILE A 86 -3.82 -6.06 8.93
N HIS A 87 -2.58 -6.46 9.22
CA HIS A 87 -1.86 -6.03 10.42
C HIS A 87 -0.39 -5.74 10.13
N PRO A 88 0.31 -4.95 10.98
CA PRO A 88 1.76 -4.79 10.88
C PRO A 88 2.47 -6.15 10.88
N GLY A 89 3.56 -6.25 10.13
CA GLY A 89 4.31 -7.49 9.92
C GLY A 89 3.78 -8.39 8.78
N MET A 90 2.53 -8.21 8.33
CA MET A 90 2.00 -8.88 7.13
C MET A 90 2.75 -8.40 5.88
N SER A 91 2.92 -9.27 4.88
CA SER A 91 3.51 -8.84 3.60
C SER A 91 2.58 -7.90 2.83
N GLY A 92 3.15 -7.00 2.03
CA GLY A 92 2.37 -6.12 1.15
C GLY A 92 1.46 -6.90 0.20
N LYS A 93 1.96 -8.03 -0.34
CA LYS A 93 1.23 -8.93 -1.23
C LYS A 93 -0.03 -9.50 -0.55
N GLU A 94 0.10 -10.06 0.65
CA GLU A 94 -1.04 -10.61 1.41
C GLU A 94 -2.07 -9.51 1.74
N ALA A 95 -1.59 -8.33 2.11
CA ALA A 95 -2.47 -7.20 2.42
C ALA A 95 -3.28 -6.78 1.19
N LEU A 96 -2.66 -6.68 0.01
CA LEU A 96 -3.34 -6.36 -1.23
C LEU A 96 -4.41 -7.40 -1.60
N LEU A 97 -4.11 -8.68 -1.42
CA LEU A 97 -5.08 -9.76 -1.68
C LEU A 97 -6.28 -9.70 -0.75
N LYS A 98 -6.11 -9.24 0.50
CA LYS A 98 -7.23 -8.97 1.43
C LYS A 98 -8.08 -7.76 1.04
N MET A 99 -7.59 -6.90 0.14
CA MET A 99 -8.35 -5.77 -0.41
C MET A 99 -9.12 -6.16 -1.67
N VAL A 100 -8.93 -7.37 -2.20
CA VAL A 100 -9.74 -7.88 -3.31
C VAL A 100 -11.09 -8.32 -2.76
N LYS A 101 -12.18 -7.87 -3.38
CA LYS A 101 -13.53 -8.36 -3.12
C LYS A 101 -14.03 -9.17 -4.31
#